data_AF-A0A928CVH3-F1
#
_entry.id   AF-A0A928CVH3-F1
#
_cell.length_a   1.000
_cell.length_b   1.000
_cell.length_c   1.000
_cell.angle_alpha   90.00
_cell.angle_beta   90.00
_cell.angle_gamma   90.00
#
_symmetry.space_group_name_H-M   'P 1'
#
loop_
_entity.id
_entity.type
_entity.pdbx_description
1 polymer ?
#
loop_
_entity_poly.entity_id
_entity_poly.type
_entity_poly.pdbx_seq_one_letter_code
_entity_poly.pdbx_strand_id
1 'polypeptide(L)'
;MKIPNWNWNCRRLNEDLNPIPPDRKARLKPGEFRIAALKPETEGHPECVRLALDDLTGTLRRFSTGQGGELPLKIRIRKKSGRSREYQAEVTRSGISIAAETALGAARALYRLRSRLCLRRAPFLKAEKFDSQGAMDPALTFPALKDESVRQLDWPQAYSEGYLRKIARAGYTGFHINLHFSVFCRSRMLPEFRNPEAEKNLADLNRIIAAAARFGLEVYFSYYLAPLPGSHPVFQRLPEIRGSRMVGAADSYILCSSHPLVRKFYAEQMSDLFSAAPGLGGILAISGCEGWLHCHTACAQTPDGRCDCPRCRRIEPEKSVAEMFNAMAAAVKKAAPEARFIVWNYGIFAWSDIGAEKFISRLSKDCQVMANFDTGDAFTIEGVRGMAFDYSLRCTGPSQPYLKQRAVASARKQTFLAKCESGAPLEYCSLNYVPAMTRWMRKFEGIRTTASGALYNWKFLGYNGGLAQELAGLSSSGEDASILKRLAAREFGSANVSALMRAWRDFDRAMDHHPFSGPSAGYFKGPFF
;
A
#
# COMPACT_ATOMS: atom_id res chain seq x y z
N MET A 1 -21.27 -12.23 -12.70
CA MET A 1 -20.49 -12.33 -13.94
C MET A 1 -19.71 -13.65 -13.92
N LYS A 2 -19.86 -14.54 -14.91
CA LYS A 2 -19.03 -15.77 -14.99
C LYS A 2 -17.66 -15.38 -15.55
N ILE A 3 -16.70 -15.09 -14.67
CA ILE A 3 -15.32 -14.82 -15.07
C ILE A 3 -14.70 -16.17 -15.49
N PRO A 4 -14.28 -16.35 -16.76
CA PRO A 4 -13.61 -17.58 -17.19
C PRO A 4 -12.42 -17.87 -16.29
N ASN A 5 -12.25 -19.14 -15.90
CA ASN A 5 -11.16 -19.57 -15.02
C ASN A 5 -11.14 -18.89 -13.63
N TRP A 6 -12.22 -18.26 -13.15
CA TRP A 6 -12.30 -17.68 -11.80
C TRP A 6 -11.83 -18.66 -10.72
N ASN A 7 -12.40 -19.86 -10.71
CA ASN A 7 -12.02 -20.89 -9.75
C ASN A 7 -10.55 -21.31 -9.87
N TRP A 8 -9.97 -21.26 -11.07
CA TRP A 8 -8.55 -21.56 -11.27
C TRP A 8 -7.67 -20.39 -10.79
N ASN A 9 -8.05 -19.15 -11.10
CA ASN A 9 -7.34 -17.94 -10.64
C ASN A 9 -7.39 -17.82 -9.11
N CYS A 10 -8.55 -18.07 -8.50
CA CYS A 10 -8.69 -18.15 -7.04
C CYS A 10 -7.81 -19.24 -6.46
N ARG A 11 -7.84 -20.46 -7.02
CA ARG A 11 -6.95 -21.55 -6.55
C ARG A 11 -5.49 -21.18 -6.69
N ARG A 12 -5.03 -20.66 -7.83
CA ARG A 12 -3.65 -20.20 -8.05
C ARG A 12 -3.19 -19.15 -7.04
N LEU A 13 -4.07 -18.23 -6.64
CA LEU A 13 -3.75 -17.17 -5.70
C LEU A 13 -3.84 -17.63 -4.24
N ASN A 14 -4.80 -18.49 -3.91
CA ASN A 14 -5.07 -18.94 -2.54
C ASN A 14 -4.26 -20.16 -2.13
N GLU A 15 -3.91 -21.03 -3.07
CA GLU A 15 -3.17 -22.27 -2.80
C GLU A 15 -1.68 -22.07 -3.15
N ASP A 16 -0.81 -22.79 -2.43
CA ASP A 16 0.64 -22.85 -2.70
C ASP A 16 0.90 -23.91 -3.79
N LEU A 17 0.18 -23.83 -4.92
CA LEU A 17 0.14 -24.87 -5.96
C LEU A 17 1.51 -25.20 -6.56
N ASN A 18 2.38 -24.19 -6.65
CA ASN A 18 3.72 -24.32 -7.22
C ASN A 18 4.74 -23.74 -6.24
N PRO A 19 5.09 -24.48 -5.17
CA PRO A 19 6.10 -24.02 -4.24
C PRO A 19 7.44 -23.90 -4.96
N ILE A 20 8.24 -22.90 -4.57
CA ILE A 20 9.59 -22.71 -5.13
C ILE A 20 10.38 -24.02 -4.98
N PRO A 21 10.84 -24.65 -6.08
CA PRO A 21 11.52 -25.94 -5.99
C PRO A 21 12.99 -25.77 -5.56
N PRO A 22 13.57 -26.73 -4.83
CA PRO A 22 14.98 -26.68 -4.48
C PRO A 22 15.88 -26.71 -5.73
N ASP A 23 16.96 -25.93 -5.72
CA ASP A 23 18.04 -26.01 -6.69
C ASP A 23 19.07 -27.03 -6.18
N ARG A 24 18.97 -28.28 -6.66
CA ARG A 24 19.89 -29.37 -6.30
C ARG A 24 21.32 -29.13 -6.79
N LYS A 25 21.54 -28.20 -7.72
CA LYS A 25 22.86 -27.83 -8.24
C LYS A 25 23.47 -26.64 -7.49
N ALA A 26 22.73 -26.02 -6.57
CA ALA A 26 23.23 -24.89 -5.79
C ALA A 26 24.52 -25.27 -5.03
N ARG A 27 25.48 -24.35 -5.06
CA ARG A 27 26.75 -24.42 -4.31
C ARG A 27 26.81 -23.29 -3.29
N LEU A 28 27.58 -23.51 -2.22
CA LEU A 28 27.88 -22.49 -1.23
C LEU A 28 28.69 -21.38 -1.89
N LYS A 29 28.31 -20.13 -1.62
CA LYS A 29 29.11 -18.95 -1.96
C LYS A 29 30.00 -18.56 -0.77
N PRO A 30 31.03 -17.70 -0.98
CA PRO A 30 31.85 -17.20 0.11
C PRO A 30 31.00 -16.61 1.25
N GLY A 31 31.30 -17.02 2.48
CA GLY A 31 30.56 -16.61 3.68
C GLY A 31 29.24 -17.35 3.94
N GLU A 32 28.78 -18.19 3.01
CA GLU A 32 27.62 -19.06 3.22
C GLU A 32 27.98 -20.34 3.99
N PHE A 33 26.98 -20.94 4.62
CA PHE A 33 27.04 -22.24 5.25
C PHE A 33 25.69 -22.96 5.13
N ARG A 34 25.73 -24.29 5.18
CA ARG A 34 24.56 -25.15 5.02
C ARG A 34 23.93 -25.45 6.37
N ILE A 35 22.60 -25.43 6.42
CA ILE A 35 21.82 -25.73 7.62
C ILE A 35 20.88 -26.91 7.34
N ALA A 36 20.75 -27.84 8.27
CA ALA A 36 19.84 -29.00 8.11
C ALA A 36 18.45 -28.70 8.65
N ALA A 37 18.39 -28.05 9.82
CA ALA A 37 17.16 -27.68 10.53
C ALA A 37 17.37 -26.45 11.41
N LEU A 38 16.26 -25.84 11.84
CA LEU A 38 16.23 -24.81 12.88
C LEU A 38 15.56 -25.38 14.13
N LYS A 39 16.11 -25.07 15.29
CA LYS A 39 15.55 -25.35 16.62
C LYS A 39 15.07 -24.03 17.23
N PRO A 40 13.87 -23.57 16.87
CA PRO A 40 13.31 -22.39 17.49
C PRO A 40 12.89 -22.66 18.93
N GLU A 41 13.02 -21.64 19.78
CA GLU A 41 12.27 -21.58 21.04
C GLU A 41 10.78 -21.42 20.66
N THR A 42 9.93 -22.40 20.96
CA THR A 42 8.54 -22.42 20.46
C THR A 42 7.48 -21.99 21.49
N GLU A 43 7.85 -21.83 22.75
CA GLU A 43 6.90 -21.54 23.83
C GLU A 43 6.54 -20.04 23.89
N GLY A 44 5.23 -19.76 23.99
CA GLY A 44 4.71 -18.43 24.31
C GLY A 44 4.77 -17.37 23.21
N HIS A 45 5.15 -17.71 21.97
CA HIS A 45 5.18 -16.74 20.88
C HIS A 45 3.78 -16.39 20.34
N PRO A 46 3.52 -15.10 20.00
CA PRO A 46 2.28 -14.69 19.34
C PRO A 46 2.02 -15.43 18.02
N GLU A 47 0.75 -15.57 17.64
CA GLU A 47 0.33 -16.39 16.49
C GLU A 47 1.06 -16.03 15.19
N CYS A 48 1.22 -14.74 14.89
CA CYS A 48 1.90 -14.31 13.66
C CYS A 48 3.38 -14.71 13.60
N VAL A 49 4.05 -14.80 14.75
CA VAL A 49 5.43 -15.26 14.86
C VAL A 49 5.49 -16.77 14.67
N ARG A 50 4.57 -17.52 15.28
CA ARG A 50 4.43 -18.97 15.07
C ARG A 50 4.18 -19.32 13.61
N LEU A 51 3.23 -18.65 12.94
CA LEU A 51 2.93 -18.92 11.53
C LEU A 51 4.09 -18.55 10.59
N ALA A 52 4.80 -17.45 10.86
CA ALA A 52 6.01 -17.11 10.10
C ALA A 52 7.15 -18.13 10.34
N LEU A 53 7.25 -18.66 11.55
CA LEU A 53 8.23 -19.67 11.93
C LEU A 53 7.93 -21.03 11.28
N ASP A 54 6.67 -21.45 11.26
CA ASP A 54 6.21 -22.66 10.57
C ASP A 54 6.49 -22.54 9.06
N ASP A 55 6.27 -21.36 8.48
CA ASP A 55 6.55 -21.11 7.06
C ASP A 55 8.07 -21.16 6.75
N LEU A 56 8.90 -20.61 7.63
CA LEU A 56 10.36 -20.66 7.53
C LEU A 56 10.88 -22.10 7.66
N THR A 57 10.48 -22.83 8.72
CA THR A 57 10.93 -24.20 8.97
C THR A 57 10.39 -25.18 7.93
N GLY A 58 9.16 -24.99 7.45
CA GLY A 58 8.59 -25.75 6.34
C GLY A 58 9.34 -25.50 5.03
N THR A 59 9.73 -24.26 4.76
CA THR A 59 10.59 -23.92 3.60
C THR A 59 11.96 -24.58 3.70
N LEU A 60 12.58 -24.53 4.88
CA LEU A 60 13.86 -25.17 5.10
C LEU A 60 13.78 -26.70 4.93
N ARG A 61 12.75 -27.36 5.49
CA ARG A 61 12.52 -28.81 5.30
C ARG A 61 12.44 -29.20 3.83
N ARG A 62 11.78 -28.40 2.99
CA ARG A 62 11.70 -28.64 1.54
C ARG A 62 13.04 -28.51 0.81
N PHE A 63 13.93 -27.64 1.30
CA PHE A 63 15.24 -27.41 0.69
C PHE A 63 16.34 -28.29 1.26
N SER A 64 16.18 -28.77 2.49
CA SER A 64 17.16 -29.59 3.19
C SER A 64 17.38 -30.93 2.48
N THR A 65 18.63 -31.38 2.49
CA THR A 65 19.04 -32.71 2.03
C THR A 65 19.52 -33.59 3.19
N GLY A 66 19.21 -33.20 4.43
CA GLY A 66 19.72 -33.86 5.65
C GLY A 66 21.19 -33.53 5.99
N GLN A 67 21.90 -32.80 5.13
CA GLN A 67 23.27 -32.36 5.36
C GLN A 67 23.31 -30.96 5.99
N GLY A 68 24.19 -30.75 6.97
CA GLY A 68 24.38 -29.47 7.68
C GLY A 68 24.08 -29.59 9.17
N GLY A 69 24.37 -28.52 9.93
CA GLY A 69 24.08 -28.47 11.37
C GLY A 69 22.64 -28.07 11.66
N GLU A 70 22.14 -28.45 12.83
CA GLU A 70 20.91 -27.89 13.41
C GLU A 70 21.25 -26.63 14.19
N LEU A 71 20.57 -25.52 13.89
CA LEU A 71 20.87 -24.24 14.55
C LEU A 71 19.79 -23.83 15.53
N PRO A 72 20.15 -23.35 16.73
CA PRO A 72 19.21 -22.66 17.60
C PRO A 72 18.73 -21.36 16.94
N LEU A 73 17.43 -21.08 17.05
CA LEU A 73 16.82 -19.82 16.65
C LEU A 73 16.14 -19.18 17.87
N LYS A 74 16.69 -18.06 18.34
CA LYS A 74 16.18 -17.33 19.51
C LYS A 74 15.45 -16.07 19.07
N ILE A 75 14.25 -15.85 19.58
CA ILE A 75 13.42 -14.69 19.25
C ILE A 75 13.05 -13.96 20.55
N ARG A 76 13.52 -12.72 20.68
CA ARG A 76 13.18 -11.84 21.80
C ARG A 76 12.26 -10.73 21.31
N ILE A 77 11.07 -10.62 21.91
CA ILE A 77 10.11 -9.54 21.64
C ILE A 77 10.06 -8.64 22.87
N ARG A 78 10.31 -7.33 22.69
CA ARG A 78 10.41 -6.37 23.81
C ARG A 78 9.04 -5.97 24.37
N LYS A 79 8.09 -5.64 23.51
CA LYS A 79 6.74 -5.21 23.89
C LYS A 79 5.71 -6.28 23.54
N LYS A 80 4.78 -6.52 24.48
CA LYS A 80 3.66 -7.46 24.28
C LYS A 80 2.62 -6.97 23.29
N SER A 81 2.52 -5.64 23.11
CA SER A 81 1.59 -4.99 22.19
C SER A 81 2.31 -3.88 21.41
N GLY A 82 1.65 -3.37 20.39
CA GLY A 82 2.13 -2.27 19.56
C GLY A 82 2.22 -2.65 18.08
N ARG A 83 2.51 -1.65 17.24
CA ARG A 83 2.58 -1.80 15.79
C ARG A 83 3.99 -1.66 15.21
N SER A 84 5.02 -1.46 16.04
CA SER A 84 6.40 -1.31 15.55
C SER A 84 6.89 -2.58 14.84
N ARG A 85 7.47 -2.38 13.65
CA ARG A 85 8.07 -3.45 12.84
C ARG A 85 9.59 -3.45 12.91
N GLU A 86 10.13 -2.80 13.92
CA GLU A 86 11.56 -2.73 14.13
C GLU A 86 12.12 -4.06 14.65
N TYR A 87 13.25 -4.46 14.08
CA TYR A 87 13.98 -5.64 14.51
C TYR A 87 15.46 -5.53 14.16
N GLN A 88 16.28 -6.28 14.88
CA GLN A 88 17.66 -6.60 14.57
C GLN A 88 17.83 -8.12 14.56
N ALA A 89 18.56 -8.65 13.60
CA ALA A 89 18.81 -10.06 13.46
C ALA A 89 20.30 -10.32 13.16
N GLU A 90 20.81 -11.42 13.72
CA GLU A 90 22.17 -11.89 13.50
C GLU A 90 22.13 -13.38 13.17
N VAL A 91 22.82 -13.75 12.09
CA VAL A 91 22.98 -15.12 11.63
C VAL A 91 24.46 -15.47 11.75
N THR A 92 24.77 -16.51 12.53
CA THR A 92 26.11 -17.05 12.68
C THR A 92 26.11 -18.55 12.40
N ARG A 93 27.30 -19.16 12.34
CA ARG A 93 27.44 -20.62 12.19
C ARG A 93 26.94 -21.40 13.42
N SER A 94 26.78 -20.74 14.56
CA SER A 94 26.35 -21.37 15.82
C SER A 94 24.88 -21.11 16.15
N GLY A 95 24.20 -20.17 15.49
CA GLY A 95 22.80 -19.88 15.75
C GLY A 95 22.27 -18.64 15.05
N ILE A 96 20.98 -18.38 15.27
CA ILE A 96 20.28 -17.19 14.79
C ILE A 96 19.62 -16.51 15.98
N SER A 97 19.77 -15.19 16.10
CA SER A 97 19.08 -14.38 17.10
C SER A 97 18.31 -13.25 16.44
N ILE A 98 17.05 -13.08 16.84
CA ILE A 98 16.16 -11.98 16.42
C ILE A 98 15.73 -11.21 17.67
N ALA A 99 15.98 -9.91 17.70
CA ALA A 99 15.45 -9.00 18.70
C ALA A 99 14.48 -8.03 18.01
N ALA A 100 13.21 -8.09 18.36
CA ALA A 100 12.16 -7.25 17.76
C ALA A 100 11.44 -6.42 18.83
N GLU A 101 10.96 -5.25 18.41
CA GLU A 101 10.19 -4.38 19.30
C GLU A 101 8.81 -4.99 19.61
N THR A 102 8.12 -5.51 18.58
CA THR A 102 6.83 -6.20 18.71
C THR A 102 6.79 -7.50 17.90
N ALA A 103 5.69 -8.24 18.02
CA ALA A 103 5.41 -9.44 17.23
C ALA A 103 5.45 -9.19 15.70
N LEU A 104 5.03 -8.00 15.26
CA LEU A 104 5.06 -7.62 13.84
C LEU A 104 6.50 -7.49 13.30
N GLY A 105 7.41 -6.97 14.12
CA GLY A 105 8.85 -6.92 13.81
C GLY A 105 9.47 -8.31 13.73
N ALA A 106 9.13 -9.19 14.68
CA ALA A 106 9.62 -10.57 14.68
C ALA A 106 9.12 -11.37 13.46
N ALA A 107 7.83 -11.28 13.13
CA ALA A 107 7.26 -11.91 11.94
C ALA A 107 7.94 -11.40 10.65
N ARG A 108 8.17 -10.08 10.54
CA ARG A 108 8.89 -9.47 9.41
C ARG A 108 10.31 -10.02 9.26
N ALA A 109 11.05 -10.15 10.36
CA ALA A 109 12.40 -10.73 10.37
C ALA A 109 12.41 -12.19 9.87
N LEU A 110 11.44 -12.99 10.33
CA LEU A 110 11.28 -14.39 9.91
C LEU A 110 10.94 -14.52 8.41
N TYR A 111 10.03 -13.70 7.90
CA TYR A 111 9.73 -13.69 6.45
C TYR A 111 10.94 -13.26 5.61
N ARG A 112 11.75 -12.31 6.10
CA ARG A 112 12.99 -11.92 5.42
C ARG A 112 14.03 -13.04 5.43
N LEU A 113 14.20 -13.73 6.56
CA LEU A 113 15.08 -14.90 6.65
C LEU A 113 14.62 -16.02 5.70
N ARG A 114 13.31 -16.28 5.62
CA ARG A 114 12.72 -17.21 4.67
C ARG A 114 13.02 -16.79 3.23
N SER A 115 12.84 -15.51 2.89
CA SER A 115 13.12 -15.00 1.54
C SER A 115 14.57 -15.28 1.11
N ARG A 116 15.54 -15.15 2.04
CA ARG A 116 16.94 -15.46 1.75
C ARG A 116 17.17 -16.92 1.34
N LEU A 117 16.51 -17.87 2.01
CA LEU A 117 16.50 -19.29 1.61
C LEU A 117 15.85 -19.46 0.23
N CYS A 118 14.69 -18.84 0.00
CA CYS A 118 13.96 -18.92 -1.27
C CYS A 118 14.77 -18.36 -2.46
N LEU A 119 15.51 -17.27 -2.26
CA LEU A 119 16.39 -16.67 -3.28
C LEU A 119 17.58 -17.57 -3.59
N ARG A 120 18.02 -18.41 -2.65
CA ARG A 120 19.03 -19.44 -2.91
C ARG A 120 18.44 -20.74 -3.45
N ARG A 121 17.14 -20.98 -3.26
CA ARG A 121 16.46 -22.26 -3.51
C ARG A 121 17.19 -23.42 -2.83
N ALA A 122 17.85 -23.15 -1.73
CA ALA A 122 18.78 -24.06 -1.08
C ALA A 122 18.87 -23.72 0.41
N PRO A 123 19.27 -24.68 1.27
CA PRO A 123 19.33 -24.49 2.71
C PRO A 123 20.64 -23.78 3.11
N PHE A 124 20.95 -22.67 2.43
CA PHE A 124 22.17 -21.89 2.61
C PHE A 124 21.84 -20.54 3.23
N LEU A 125 22.54 -20.21 4.30
CA LEU A 125 22.52 -18.89 4.91
C LEU A 125 23.92 -18.28 4.86
N LYS A 126 23.98 -16.96 4.82
CA LYS A 126 25.21 -16.19 4.97
C LYS A 126 25.32 -15.74 6.42
N ALA A 127 26.54 -15.79 6.97
CA ALA A 127 26.81 -15.21 8.28
C ALA A 127 26.82 -13.68 8.15
N GLU A 128 25.83 -13.01 8.75
CA GLU A 128 25.62 -11.57 8.63
C GLU A 128 24.67 -11.02 9.69
N LYS A 129 24.70 -9.70 9.85
CA LYS A 129 23.69 -8.92 10.58
C LYS A 129 22.76 -8.24 9.59
N PHE A 130 21.47 -8.20 9.91
CA PHE A 130 20.47 -7.48 9.14
C PHE A 130 19.36 -6.98 10.05
N ASP A 131 18.70 -5.89 9.68
CA ASP A 131 17.72 -5.23 10.53
C ASP A 131 16.61 -4.58 9.69
N SER A 132 15.68 -3.91 10.36
CA SER A 132 14.63 -3.12 9.71
C SER A 132 15.10 -1.75 9.19
N GLN A 133 16.38 -1.37 9.32
CA GLN A 133 16.84 -0.08 8.83
C GLN A 133 16.74 -0.01 7.31
N GLY A 134 16.24 1.11 6.80
CA GLY A 134 15.93 1.27 5.38
C GLY A 134 14.79 0.40 4.87
N ALA A 135 14.07 -0.32 5.72
CA ALA A 135 12.85 -1.01 5.36
C ALA A 135 11.66 -0.03 5.45
N MET A 136 10.67 -0.22 4.59
CA MET A 136 9.53 0.69 4.46
C MET A 136 8.34 0.19 5.30
N ASP A 137 7.63 1.09 5.98
CA ASP A 137 6.39 0.78 6.68
C ASP A 137 5.47 2.02 6.76
N PRO A 138 4.24 1.97 6.19
CA PRO A 138 3.64 0.80 5.56
C PRO A 138 4.22 0.50 4.17
N ALA A 139 4.20 -0.77 3.77
CA ALA A 139 4.36 -1.20 2.38
C ALA A 139 3.06 -1.90 1.98
N LEU A 140 2.22 -1.18 1.22
CA LEU A 140 0.84 -1.58 0.95
C LEU A 140 0.65 -2.09 -0.47
N THR A 141 -0.24 -3.06 -0.61
CA THR A 141 -0.79 -3.54 -1.87
C THR A 141 -2.32 -3.56 -1.86
N PHE A 142 -2.95 -4.11 -2.89
CA PHE A 142 -4.40 -4.30 -2.98
C PHE A 142 -4.73 -5.79 -3.19
N PRO A 143 -5.75 -6.36 -2.53
CA PRO A 143 -6.14 -7.75 -2.77
C PRO A 143 -6.69 -7.94 -4.20
N ALA A 144 -6.02 -8.75 -5.03
CA ALA A 144 -6.40 -9.04 -6.43
C ALA A 144 -7.79 -9.66 -6.58
N LEU A 145 -8.17 -10.43 -5.57
CA LEU A 145 -9.48 -11.05 -5.51
C LEU A 145 -10.46 -10.19 -4.74
N LYS A 146 -10.31 -8.86 -4.61
CA LYS A 146 -11.32 -7.95 -4.04
C LYS A 146 -11.99 -7.16 -5.17
N ASP A 147 -13.33 -7.16 -5.23
CA ASP A 147 -14.05 -6.34 -6.20
C ASP A 147 -13.94 -4.84 -5.90
N GLU A 148 -14.38 -4.06 -6.88
CA GLU A 148 -14.49 -2.62 -6.78
C GLU A 148 -15.65 -2.15 -5.87
N SER A 149 -16.39 -3.07 -5.22
CA SER A 149 -17.46 -2.68 -4.31
C SER A 149 -16.90 -1.90 -3.13
N VAL A 150 -17.42 -0.69 -2.95
CA VAL A 150 -17.12 0.18 -1.81
C VAL A 150 -18.13 0.00 -0.66
N ARG A 151 -19.08 -0.94 -0.77
CA ARG A 151 -20.12 -1.15 0.25
C ARG A 151 -20.11 -2.54 0.86
N GLN A 152 -19.45 -3.51 0.23
CA GLN A 152 -19.43 -4.90 0.68
C GLN A 152 -18.05 -5.30 1.17
N LEU A 153 -18.01 -5.97 2.33
CA LEU A 153 -16.82 -6.52 2.97
C LEU A 153 -16.72 -8.05 2.86
N ASP A 154 -17.86 -8.73 2.68
CA ASP A 154 -17.94 -10.19 2.70
C ASP A 154 -17.43 -10.81 1.39
N TRP A 155 -16.11 -10.87 1.27
CA TRP A 155 -15.39 -11.47 0.14
C TRP A 155 -14.32 -12.45 0.64
N PRO A 156 -14.71 -13.65 1.14
CA PRO A 156 -13.79 -14.57 1.80
C PRO A 156 -12.59 -14.99 0.94
N GLN A 157 -12.77 -15.06 -0.40
CA GLN A 157 -11.69 -15.41 -1.31
C GLN A 157 -10.60 -14.34 -1.37
N ALA A 158 -10.93 -13.06 -1.09
CA ALA A 158 -9.97 -11.95 -1.03
C ALA A 158 -9.03 -12.01 0.18
N TYR A 159 -9.42 -12.77 1.22
CA TYR A 159 -8.77 -12.79 2.52
C TYR A 159 -8.44 -14.21 2.99
N SER A 160 -8.33 -15.16 2.05
CA SER A 160 -7.95 -16.53 2.39
C SER A 160 -6.56 -16.58 3.06
N GLU A 161 -6.35 -17.52 3.97
CA GLU A 161 -5.07 -17.65 4.69
C GLU A 161 -3.88 -17.78 3.74
N GLY A 162 -4.01 -18.62 2.70
CA GLY A 162 -2.91 -18.84 1.76
C GLY A 162 -2.60 -17.60 0.92
N TYR A 163 -3.61 -16.78 0.61
CA TYR A 163 -3.41 -15.52 -0.08
C TYR A 163 -2.77 -14.45 0.81
N LEU A 164 -3.26 -14.27 2.04
CA LEU A 164 -2.66 -13.36 3.02
C LEU A 164 -1.20 -13.73 3.32
N ARG A 165 -0.92 -15.03 3.45
CA ARG A 165 0.45 -15.54 3.59
C ARG A 165 1.31 -15.19 2.37
N LYS A 166 0.76 -15.22 1.15
CA LYS A 166 1.47 -14.85 -0.08
C LYS A 166 1.86 -13.37 -0.08
N ILE A 167 0.96 -12.47 0.34
CA ILE A 167 1.25 -11.05 0.52
C ILE A 167 2.40 -10.85 1.53
N ALA A 168 2.32 -11.50 2.70
CA ALA A 168 3.33 -11.39 3.75
C ALA A 168 4.71 -11.91 3.30
N ARG A 169 4.74 -13.07 2.61
CA ARG A 169 5.96 -13.67 2.03
C ARG A 169 6.67 -12.75 1.03
N ALA A 170 5.92 -11.90 0.32
CA ALA A 170 6.47 -10.96 -0.63
C ALA A 170 7.08 -9.71 0.02
N GLY A 171 6.87 -9.50 1.33
CA GLY A 171 7.48 -8.40 2.09
C GLY A 171 6.57 -7.18 2.28
N TYR A 172 5.31 -7.24 1.87
CA TYR A 172 4.31 -6.22 2.19
C TYR A 172 3.94 -6.27 3.67
N THR A 173 3.64 -5.10 4.25
CA THR A 173 3.23 -4.99 5.66
C THR A 173 1.72 -4.83 5.84
N GLY A 174 0.99 -4.65 4.74
CA GLY A 174 -0.45 -4.59 4.75
C GLY A 174 -1.05 -4.45 3.37
N PHE A 175 -2.36 -4.25 3.34
CA PHE A 175 -3.10 -3.96 2.11
C PHE A 175 -4.20 -2.94 2.41
N HIS A 176 -4.66 -2.26 1.37
CA HIS A 176 -5.83 -1.38 1.47
C HIS A 176 -7.04 -1.96 0.73
N ILE A 177 -8.23 -1.55 1.14
CA ILE A 177 -9.50 -1.82 0.46
C ILE A 177 -10.31 -0.54 0.33
N ASN A 178 -11.11 -0.44 -0.73
CA ASN A 178 -11.94 0.72 -0.98
C ASN A 178 -13.26 0.57 -0.23
N LEU A 179 -13.63 1.54 0.59
CA LEU A 179 -14.88 1.54 1.33
C LEU A 179 -15.52 2.93 1.35
N HIS A 180 -16.84 2.97 1.30
CA HIS A 180 -17.63 4.18 1.43
C HIS A 180 -17.82 4.54 2.90
N PHE A 181 -17.81 5.84 3.22
CA PHE A 181 -17.80 6.30 4.59
C PHE A 181 -19.02 5.87 5.40
N SER A 182 -20.19 5.81 4.75
CA SER A 182 -21.44 5.45 5.40
C SER A 182 -21.51 3.99 5.84
N VAL A 183 -20.60 3.10 5.36
CA VAL A 183 -20.64 1.66 5.67
C VAL A 183 -20.67 1.38 7.17
N PHE A 184 -19.98 2.21 7.97
CA PHE A 184 -19.86 2.07 9.42
C PHE A 184 -20.58 3.18 10.21
N CYS A 185 -21.42 3.99 9.56
CA CYS A 185 -21.94 5.19 10.19
C CYS A 185 -23.05 4.88 11.20
N ARG A 186 -22.88 5.39 12.43
CA ARG A 186 -23.78 5.23 13.58
C ARG A 186 -24.14 6.57 14.25
N SER A 187 -23.72 7.68 13.66
CA SER A 187 -23.81 9.02 14.26
C SER A 187 -25.20 9.38 14.76
N ARG A 188 -25.24 10.04 15.92
CA ARG A 188 -26.46 10.70 16.40
C ARG A 188 -26.58 12.14 15.91
N MET A 189 -25.47 12.76 15.50
CA MET A 189 -25.44 14.14 15.01
C MET A 189 -26.16 14.28 13.68
N LEU A 190 -25.90 13.37 12.74
CA LEU A 190 -26.54 13.30 11.43
C LEU A 190 -27.14 11.89 11.23
N PRO A 191 -28.33 11.61 11.80
CA PRO A 191 -28.95 10.28 11.76
C PRO A 191 -29.27 9.79 10.34
N GLU A 192 -29.37 10.68 9.36
CA GLU A 192 -29.61 10.36 7.93
C GLU A 192 -28.52 9.49 7.31
N PHE A 193 -27.32 9.47 7.90
CA PHE A 193 -26.21 8.65 7.42
C PHE A 193 -26.10 7.31 8.14
N ARG A 194 -26.92 7.05 9.16
CA ARG A 194 -26.86 5.79 9.91
C ARG A 194 -27.08 4.62 8.97
N ASN A 195 -26.17 3.66 9.04
CA ASN A 195 -26.32 2.40 8.33
C ASN A 195 -26.87 1.34 9.30
N PRO A 196 -28.05 0.75 9.02
CA PRO A 196 -28.59 -0.33 9.86
C PRO A 196 -27.67 -1.56 9.91
N GLU A 197 -26.83 -1.77 8.90
CA GLU A 197 -25.85 -2.87 8.87
C GLU A 197 -24.49 -2.51 9.51
N ALA A 198 -24.35 -1.33 10.15
CA ALA A 198 -23.05 -0.88 10.67
C ALA A 198 -22.41 -1.88 11.64
N GLU A 199 -23.17 -2.46 12.58
CA GLU A 199 -22.64 -3.43 13.55
C GLU A 199 -22.16 -4.72 12.87
N LYS A 200 -22.93 -5.23 11.92
CA LYS A 200 -22.53 -6.39 11.10
C LYS A 200 -21.27 -6.09 10.30
N ASN A 201 -21.22 -4.93 9.63
CA ASN A 201 -20.05 -4.51 8.85
C ASN A 201 -18.80 -4.35 9.74
N LEU A 202 -18.95 -3.84 10.97
CA LEU A 202 -17.85 -3.75 11.94
C LEU A 202 -17.38 -5.15 12.40
N ALA A 203 -18.29 -6.10 12.59
CA ALA A 203 -17.94 -7.49 12.87
C ALA A 203 -17.16 -8.12 11.69
N ASP A 204 -17.62 -7.92 10.47
CA ASP A 204 -16.96 -8.39 9.24
C ASP A 204 -15.56 -7.79 9.10
N LEU A 205 -15.43 -6.49 9.33
CA LEU A 205 -14.15 -5.80 9.35
C LEU A 205 -13.19 -6.40 10.39
N ASN A 206 -13.65 -6.59 11.64
CA ASN A 206 -12.81 -7.16 12.68
C ASN A 206 -12.38 -8.60 12.37
N ARG A 207 -13.20 -9.39 11.67
CA ARG A 207 -12.80 -10.71 11.14
C ARG A 207 -11.67 -10.60 10.10
N ILE A 208 -11.76 -9.65 9.16
CA ILE A 208 -10.72 -9.41 8.15
C ILE A 208 -9.42 -8.93 8.80
N ILE A 209 -9.52 -8.00 9.77
CA ILE A 209 -8.37 -7.51 10.55
C ILE A 209 -7.69 -8.66 11.29
N ALA A 210 -8.45 -9.50 11.98
CA ALA A 210 -7.91 -10.65 12.70
C ALA A 210 -7.23 -11.64 11.74
N ALA A 211 -7.85 -11.94 10.59
CA ALA A 211 -7.26 -12.82 9.58
C ALA A 211 -5.93 -12.26 9.03
N ALA A 212 -5.86 -10.96 8.75
CA ALA A 212 -4.63 -10.29 8.29
C ALA A 212 -3.54 -10.30 9.38
N ALA A 213 -3.90 -10.02 10.63
CA ALA A 213 -2.97 -9.95 11.76
C ALA A 213 -2.23 -11.26 12.01
N ARG A 214 -2.86 -12.41 11.72
CA ARG A 214 -2.24 -13.75 11.79
C ARG A 214 -1.00 -13.88 10.90
N PHE A 215 -0.89 -13.10 9.83
CA PHE A 215 0.29 -13.08 8.94
C PHE A 215 1.15 -11.82 9.12
N GLY A 216 0.90 -11.06 10.19
CA GLY A 216 1.56 -9.80 10.46
C GLY A 216 1.18 -8.68 9.49
N LEU A 217 0.02 -8.78 8.82
CA LEU A 217 -0.48 -7.77 7.89
C LEU A 217 -1.47 -6.83 8.58
N GLU A 218 -1.46 -5.57 8.17
CA GLU A 218 -2.46 -4.58 8.58
C GLU A 218 -3.43 -4.24 7.44
N VAL A 219 -4.66 -3.89 7.80
CA VAL A 219 -5.71 -3.47 6.86
C VAL A 219 -5.81 -1.95 6.85
N TYR A 220 -5.89 -1.36 5.66
CA TYR A 220 -6.08 0.08 5.46
C TYR A 220 -7.33 0.32 4.62
N PHE A 221 -7.94 1.51 4.75
CA PHE A 221 -9.02 1.91 3.86
C PHE A 221 -8.61 3.03 2.94
N SER A 222 -8.93 2.87 1.67
CA SER A 222 -9.17 4.02 0.80
C SER A 222 -10.60 4.44 0.98
N TYR A 223 -10.78 5.60 1.62
CA TYR A 223 -12.07 5.94 2.20
C TYR A 223 -12.80 6.96 1.34
N TYR A 224 -13.97 6.57 0.86
CA TYR A 224 -14.73 7.28 -0.15
C TYR A 224 -15.94 8.00 0.44
N LEU A 225 -16.11 9.24 0.03
CA LEU A 225 -17.34 10.01 0.24
C LEU A 225 -18.06 10.14 -1.10
N ALA A 226 -19.34 9.79 -1.16
CA ALA A 226 -20.19 10.10 -2.32
C ALA A 226 -20.86 11.46 -2.16
N PRO A 227 -21.10 12.21 -3.25
CA PRO A 227 -21.94 13.38 -3.20
C PRO A 227 -23.40 12.97 -2.96
N LEU A 228 -24.17 13.87 -2.37
CA LEU A 228 -25.56 13.65 -1.96
C LEU A 228 -26.49 14.38 -2.92
N PRO A 229 -27.65 13.81 -3.28
CA PRO A 229 -28.63 14.52 -4.10
C PRO A 229 -29.09 15.81 -3.40
N GLY A 230 -29.48 16.84 -4.17
CA GLY A 230 -29.99 18.09 -3.60
C GLY A 230 -31.22 17.89 -2.70
N SER A 231 -32.00 16.85 -2.97
CA SER A 231 -33.17 16.42 -2.19
C SER A 231 -32.84 15.60 -0.94
N HIS A 232 -31.58 15.31 -0.65
CA HIS A 232 -31.20 14.46 0.49
C HIS A 232 -31.80 14.99 1.81
N PRO A 233 -32.41 14.15 2.67
CA PRO A 233 -33.13 14.60 3.87
C PRO A 233 -32.30 15.48 4.80
N VAL A 234 -30.98 15.26 4.85
CA VAL A 234 -30.07 16.09 5.64
C VAL A 234 -30.09 17.57 5.23
N PHE A 235 -30.28 17.89 3.94
CA PHE A 235 -30.34 19.26 3.45
C PHE A 235 -31.71 19.91 3.66
N GLN A 236 -32.76 19.11 3.84
CA GLN A 236 -34.08 19.60 4.23
C GLN A 236 -34.09 19.99 5.71
N ARG A 237 -33.48 19.15 6.57
CA ARG A 237 -33.37 19.42 8.01
C ARG A 237 -32.32 20.48 8.34
N LEU A 238 -31.19 20.48 7.63
CA LEU A 238 -30.03 21.34 7.88
C LEU A 238 -29.52 21.95 6.55
N PRO A 239 -30.24 22.91 5.94
CA PRO A 239 -29.83 23.51 4.67
C PRO A 239 -28.46 24.21 4.73
N GLU A 240 -28.05 24.68 5.91
CA GLU A 240 -26.79 25.38 6.15
C GLU A 240 -25.54 24.49 6.06
N ILE A 241 -25.70 23.16 6.13
CA ILE A 241 -24.57 22.23 5.99
C ILE A 241 -24.34 21.79 4.53
N ARG A 242 -25.19 22.24 3.59
CA ARG A 242 -24.98 22.00 2.16
C ARG A 242 -23.73 22.73 1.70
N GLY A 243 -22.77 21.96 1.21
CA GLY A 243 -21.52 22.46 0.67
C GLY A 243 -21.62 22.73 -0.83
N SER A 244 -20.48 22.58 -1.51
CA SER A 244 -20.38 22.88 -2.93
C SER A 244 -21.17 21.86 -3.75
N ARG A 245 -21.75 22.28 -4.88
CA ARG A 245 -22.15 21.35 -5.93
C ARG A 245 -20.91 20.61 -6.42
N MET A 246 -21.03 19.29 -6.60
CA MET A 246 -19.96 18.48 -7.17
C MET A 246 -19.76 18.88 -8.63
N VAL A 247 -18.52 19.19 -9.00
CA VAL A 247 -18.15 19.56 -10.37
C VAL A 247 -18.51 18.44 -11.33
N GLY A 248 -19.17 18.77 -12.45
CA GLY A 248 -19.62 17.80 -13.44
C GLY A 248 -20.87 17.00 -13.06
N ALA A 249 -21.51 17.28 -11.91
CA ALA A 249 -22.77 16.66 -11.52
C ALA A 249 -23.94 17.65 -11.61
N ALA A 250 -25.14 17.14 -11.94
CA ALA A 250 -26.34 17.96 -12.10
C ALA A 250 -26.88 18.48 -10.74
N ASP A 251 -27.40 17.57 -9.90
CA ASP A 251 -28.00 17.90 -8.60
C ASP A 251 -27.36 17.07 -7.47
N SER A 252 -26.03 17.18 -7.35
CA SER A 252 -25.28 16.47 -6.31
C SER A 252 -24.35 17.43 -5.57
N TYR A 253 -24.38 17.40 -4.23
CA TYR A 253 -23.65 18.31 -3.35
C TYR A 253 -22.81 17.54 -2.35
N ILE A 254 -21.72 18.16 -1.90
CA ILE A 254 -20.88 17.64 -0.82
C ILE A 254 -21.28 18.36 0.48
N LEU A 255 -21.11 17.73 1.65
CA LEU A 255 -21.26 18.44 2.92
C LEU A 255 -20.23 19.57 3.05
N CYS A 256 -20.63 20.70 3.65
CA CYS A 256 -19.77 21.87 3.79
C CYS A 256 -18.51 21.56 4.63
N SER A 257 -17.34 21.58 3.99
CA SER A 257 -16.04 21.23 4.61
C SER A 257 -15.62 22.15 5.75
N SER A 258 -16.18 23.35 5.80
CA SER A 258 -15.90 24.35 6.84
C SER A 258 -17.01 24.48 7.89
N HIS A 259 -18.13 23.78 7.76
CA HIS A 259 -19.22 23.88 8.74
C HIS A 259 -18.84 23.15 10.03
N PRO A 260 -18.95 23.77 11.22
CA PRO A 260 -18.53 23.16 12.49
C PRO A 260 -19.22 21.81 12.76
N LEU A 261 -20.52 21.71 12.47
CA LEU A 261 -21.27 20.45 12.64
C LEU A 261 -20.72 19.33 11.75
N VAL A 262 -20.40 19.62 10.48
CA VAL A 262 -19.87 18.63 9.53
C VAL A 262 -18.49 18.14 9.95
N ARG A 263 -17.61 19.06 10.38
CA ARG A 263 -16.28 18.67 10.88
C ARG A 263 -16.36 17.81 12.14
N LYS A 264 -17.25 18.16 13.08
CA LYS A 264 -17.50 17.34 14.27
C LYS A 264 -18.06 15.96 13.90
N PHE A 265 -19.00 15.90 12.95
CA PHE A 265 -19.54 14.64 12.45
C PHE A 265 -18.44 13.75 11.83
N TYR A 266 -17.59 14.28 10.95
CA TYR A 266 -16.49 13.50 10.38
C TYR A 266 -15.47 13.04 11.43
N ALA A 267 -15.18 13.87 12.44
CA ALA A 267 -14.32 13.48 13.56
C ALA A 267 -14.97 12.39 14.44
N GLU A 268 -16.26 12.50 14.75
CA GLU A 268 -17.04 11.46 15.46
C GLU A 268 -16.97 10.14 14.70
N GLN A 269 -17.19 10.18 13.38
CA GLN A 269 -17.13 9.00 12.52
C GLN A 269 -15.76 8.30 12.53
N MET A 270 -14.67 9.08 12.56
CA MET A 270 -13.33 8.51 12.72
C MET A 270 -13.10 7.91 14.09
N SER A 271 -13.51 8.62 15.15
CA SER A 271 -13.41 8.13 16.53
C SER A 271 -14.16 6.80 16.69
N ASP A 272 -15.40 6.73 16.21
CA ASP A 272 -16.27 5.57 16.32
C ASP A 272 -15.69 4.36 15.57
N LEU A 273 -15.22 4.57 14.33
CA LEU A 273 -14.63 3.51 13.53
C LEU A 273 -13.38 2.93 14.19
N PHE A 274 -12.42 3.78 14.58
CA PHE A 274 -11.16 3.32 15.15
C PHE A 274 -11.30 2.77 16.58
N SER A 275 -12.31 3.21 17.33
CA SER A 275 -12.66 2.60 18.62
C SER A 275 -13.28 1.21 18.44
N ALA A 276 -14.12 1.03 17.43
CA ALA A 276 -14.78 -0.25 17.15
C ALA A 276 -13.89 -1.26 16.39
N ALA A 277 -12.83 -0.79 15.73
CA ALA A 277 -11.88 -1.61 14.97
C ALA A 277 -10.43 -1.29 15.36
N PRO A 278 -10.00 -1.61 16.60
CA PRO A 278 -8.70 -1.19 17.14
C PRO A 278 -7.49 -1.77 16.41
N GLY A 279 -7.67 -2.85 15.63
CA GLY A 279 -6.62 -3.42 14.78
C GLY A 279 -6.52 -2.79 13.38
N LEU A 280 -7.36 -1.82 13.02
CA LEU A 280 -7.31 -1.15 11.72
C LEU A 280 -6.02 -0.34 11.58
N GLY A 281 -5.25 -0.59 10.52
CA GLY A 281 -3.94 0.02 10.24
C GLY A 281 -4.03 1.53 10.04
N GLY A 282 -5.03 1.97 9.30
CA GLY A 282 -5.25 3.39 9.01
C GLY A 282 -6.19 3.63 7.85
N ILE A 283 -6.25 4.89 7.42
CA ILE A 283 -6.98 5.30 6.22
C ILE A 283 -6.10 6.13 5.29
N LEU A 284 -6.43 6.05 4.01
CA LEU A 284 -5.94 6.82 2.88
C LEU A 284 -7.08 7.77 2.46
N ALA A 285 -6.90 9.06 2.75
CA ALA A 285 -7.82 10.11 2.33
C ALA A 285 -7.25 10.80 1.09
N ILE A 286 -7.79 10.48 -0.07
CA ILE A 286 -7.45 11.20 -1.31
C ILE A 286 -8.01 12.61 -1.21
N SER A 287 -7.16 13.61 -1.45
CA SER A 287 -7.50 15.01 -1.23
C SER A 287 -7.75 15.82 -2.51
N GLY A 288 -7.54 15.28 -3.71
CA GLY A 288 -7.60 16.07 -4.95
C GLY A 288 -8.97 16.08 -5.62
N CYS A 289 -9.26 15.02 -6.38
CA CYS A 289 -10.39 14.94 -7.30
C CYS A 289 -11.33 13.75 -7.06
N GLU A 290 -10.96 12.81 -6.19
CA GLU A 290 -11.77 11.62 -5.86
C GLU A 290 -11.51 11.14 -4.42
N GLY A 291 -12.10 10.02 -4.01
CA GLY A 291 -11.95 9.48 -2.66
C GLY A 291 -12.69 10.33 -1.62
N TRP A 292 -11.95 11.14 -0.84
CA TRP A 292 -12.57 11.99 0.18
C TRP A 292 -12.96 13.35 -0.40
N LEU A 293 -14.23 13.48 -0.78
CA LEU A 293 -14.75 14.71 -1.36
C LEU A 293 -14.83 15.86 -0.35
N HIS A 294 -14.63 17.08 -0.84
CA HIS A 294 -14.76 18.31 -0.08
C HIS A 294 -15.22 19.45 -1.00
N CYS A 295 -15.60 20.60 -0.43
CA CYS A 295 -16.14 21.72 -1.21
C CYS A 295 -15.21 22.20 -2.33
N HIS A 296 -13.90 22.08 -2.16
CA HIS A 296 -12.92 22.51 -3.17
C HIS A 296 -12.60 21.43 -4.22
N THR A 297 -13.20 20.23 -4.15
CA THR A 297 -12.84 19.12 -5.04
C THR A 297 -13.07 19.52 -6.50
N ALA A 298 -12.03 19.36 -7.33
CA ALA A 298 -12.04 19.68 -8.77
C ALA A 298 -12.43 21.12 -9.15
N CYS A 299 -12.33 22.09 -8.24
CA CYS A 299 -12.73 23.47 -8.49
C CYS A 299 -11.96 24.17 -9.62
N ALA A 300 -10.76 23.72 -9.99
CA ALA A 300 -10.01 24.22 -11.15
C ALA A 300 -10.77 24.08 -12.49
N GLN A 301 -11.80 23.22 -12.54
CA GLN A 301 -12.65 23.05 -13.73
C GLN A 301 -13.86 24.01 -13.74
N THR A 302 -14.06 24.80 -12.68
CA THR A 302 -15.11 25.83 -12.63
C THR A 302 -14.60 27.13 -13.27
N PRO A 303 -15.49 28.01 -13.81
CA PRO A 303 -15.08 29.21 -14.53
C PRO A 303 -14.14 30.16 -13.76
N ASP A 304 -14.27 30.22 -12.43
CA ASP A 304 -13.47 31.09 -11.56
C ASP A 304 -12.50 30.32 -10.64
N GLY A 305 -12.36 29.01 -10.84
CA GLY A 305 -11.50 28.15 -10.04
C GLY A 305 -11.95 27.94 -8.59
N ARG A 306 -13.21 28.23 -8.24
CA ARG A 306 -13.69 28.28 -6.85
C ARG A 306 -14.98 27.49 -6.64
N CYS A 307 -15.17 27.01 -5.41
CA CYS A 307 -16.40 26.35 -4.99
C CYS A 307 -17.58 27.33 -4.92
N ASP A 308 -18.81 26.82 -5.05
CA ASP A 308 -20.06 27.61 -4.94
C ASP A 308 -20.65 27.60 -3.50
N CYS A 309 -20.03 26.88 -2.56
CA CYS A 309 -20.44 26.89 -1.16
C CYS A 309 -20.27 28.29 -0.53
N PRO A 310 -21.32 28.92 0.04
CA PRO A 310 -21.28 30.29 0.54
C PRO A 310 -20.29 30.48 1.70
N ARG A 311 -20.00 29.41 2.46
CA ARG A 311 -19.02 29.40 3.55
C ARG A 311 -17.61 29.16 3.05
N CYS A 312 -17.37 28.03 2.37
CA CYS A 312 -16.02 27.62 1.96
C CYS A 312 -15.41 28.56 0.92
N ARG A 313 -16.22 29.23 0.08
CA ARG A 313 -15.73 30.18 -0.92
C ARG A 313 -15.00 31.40 -0.32
N ARG A 314 -15.28 31.71 0.95
CA ARG A 314 -14.67 32.83 1.70
C ARG A 314 -13.43 32.41 2.50
N ILE A 315 -13.04 31.14 2.42
CA ILE A 315 -11.91 30.57 3.15
C ILE A 315 -10.91 30.05 2.12
N GLU A 316 -9.62 30.25 2.38
CA GLU A 316 -8.56 29.67 1.55
C GLU A 316 -8.75 28.14 1.45
N PRO A 317 -8.77 27.56 0.23
CA PRO A 317 -9.03 26.13 0.03
C PRO A 317 -8.16 25.22 0.91
N GLU A 318 -6.85 25.50 0.92
CA GLU A 318 -5.83 24.76 1.68
C GLU A 318 -6.11 24.81 3.18
N LYS A 319 -6.61 25.94 3.70
CA LYS A 319 -7.02 26.07 5.10
C LYS A 319 -8.29 25.29 5.41
N SER A 320 -9.31 25.43 4.58
CA SER A 320 -10.61 24.76 4.75
C SER A 320 -10.47 23.24 4.79
N VAL A 321 -9.70 22.67 3.85
CA VAL A 321 -9.45 21.22 3.74
C VAL A 321 -8.51 20.73 4.85
N ALA A 322 -7.43 21.45 5.15
CA ALA A 322 -6.49 21.04 6.21
C ALA A 322 -7.15 21.01 7.59
N GLU A 323 -7.98 21.99 7.93
CA GLU A 323 -8.73 22.00 9.19
C GLU A 323 -9.67 20.79 9.32
N MET A 324 -10.31 20.37 8.22
CA MET A 324 -11.17 19.18 8.20
C MET A 324 -10.36 17.91 8.44
N PHE A 325 -9.25 17.69 7.71
CA PHE A 325 -8.40 16.52 7.89
C PHE A 325 -7.69 16.50 9.23
N ASN A 326 -7.27 17.65 9.76
CA ASN A 326 -6.66 17.73 11.09
C ASN A 326 -7.64 17.30 12.18
N ALA A 327 -8.91 17.70 12.10
CA ALA A 327 -9.93 17.26 13.05
C ALA A 327 -10.17 15.74 12.99
N MET A 328 -10.21 15.18 11.78
CA MET A 328 -10.35 13.74 11.56
C MET A 328 -9.12 12.97 12.06
N ALA A 329 -7.90 13.42 11.74
CA ALA A 329 -6.66 12.80 12.17
C ALA A 329 -6.50 12.83 13.69
N ALA A 330 -6.82 13.95 14.35
CA ALA A 330 -6.81 14.05 15.81
C ALA A 330 -7.80 13.06 16.45
N ALA A 331 -8.98 12.87 15.85
CA ALA A 331 -9.94 11.87 16.32
C ALA A 331 -9.43 10.43 16.16
N VAL A 332 -8.79 10.11 15.02
CA VAL A 332 -8.10 8.82 14.83
C VAL A 332 -7.04 8.62 15.89
N LYS A 333 -6.17 9.61 16.12
CA LYS A 333 -5.08 9.51 17.11
C LYS A 333 -5.57 9.36 18.54
N LYS A 334 -6.69 10.00 18.89
CA LYS A 334 -7.31 9.82 20.20
C LYS A 334 -7.87 8.41 20.39
N ALA A 335 -8.55 7.86 19.37
CA ALA A 335 -9.16 6.53 19.45
C ALA A 335 -8.16 5.38 19.31
N ALA A 336 -7.17 5.53 18.43
CA ALA A 336 -6.14 4.54 18.13
C ALA A 336 -4.79 5.24 17.85
N PRO A 337 -3.95 5.47 18.88
CA PRO A 337 -2.72 6.28 18.75
C PRO A 337 -1.73 5.82 17.66
N GLU A 338 -1.64 4.50 17.45
CA GLU A 338 -0.75 3.91 16.46
C GLU A 338 -1.37 3.80 15.05
N ALA A 339 -2.67 4.08 14.89
CA ALA A 339 -3.33 4.11 13.59
C ALA A 339 -2.91 5.32 12.75
N ARG A 340 -2.94 5.17 11.42
CA ARG A 340 -2.42 6.18 10.49
C ARG A 340 -3.57 6.91 9.78
N PHE A 341 -3.50 8.24 9.76
CA PHE A 341 -4.32 9.07 8.88
C PHE A 341 -3.43 9.61 7.75
N ILE A 342 -3.53 9.01 6.57
CA ILE A 342 -2.66 9.32 5.43
C ILE A 342 -3.44 10.23 4.48
N VAL A 343 -3.01 11.47 4.34
CA VAL A 343 -3.51 12.40 3.33
C VAL A 343 -2.75 12.13 2.04
N TRP A 344 -3.45 11.61 1.04
CA TRP A 344 -2.88 11.34 -0.27
C TRP A 344 -3.22 12.45 -1.25
N ASN A 345 -2.20 13.22 -1.63
CA ASN A 345 -2.32 14.39 -2.49
C ASN A 345 -2.52 14.05 -3.99
N TYR A 346 -3.12 12.90 -4.28
CA TYR A 346 -3.51 12.54 -5.63
C TYR A 346 -4.52 13.55 -6.17
N GLY A 347 -4.27 14.09 -7.37
CA GLY A 347 -5.15 15.07 -8.01
C GLY A 347 -5.14 16.47 -7.37
N ILE A 348 -4.18 16.80 -6.50
CA ILE A 348 -4.18 18.05 -5.73
C ILE A 348 -4.20 19.32 -6.59
N PHE A 349 -3.62 19.27 -7.80
CA PHE A 349 -3.61 20.37 -8.76
C PHE A 349 -5.02 20.79 -9.22
N ALA A 350 -6.04 19.98 -8.94
CA ALA A 350 -7.43 20.27 -9.29
C ALA A 350 -8.06 21.37 -8.39
N TRP A 351 -7.34 21.84 -7.37
CA TRP A 351 -7.79 22.95 -6.51
C TRP A 351 -6.68 23.70 -5.74
N SER A 352 -5.44 23.19 -5.74
CA SER A 352 -4.25 23.80 -5.14
C SER A 352 -3.07 23.70 -6.13
N ASP A 353 -1.89 24.20 -5.77
CA ASP A 353 -0.68 23.95 -6.55
C ASP A 353 -0.27 22.46 -6.54
N ILE A 354 0.34 21.96 -7.61
CA ILE A 354 0.76 20.54 -7.74
C ILE A 354 1.86 20.14 -6.73
N GLY A 355 2.63 21.11 -6.23
CA GLY A 355 3.62 20.93 -5.16
C GLY A 355 2.99 20.88 -3.77
N ALA A 356 1.69 21.17 -3.63
CA ALA A 356 0.88 21.15 -2.43
C ALA A 356 1.52 21.84 -1.21
N GLU A 357 2.42 22.81 -1.41
CA GLU A 357 3.30 23.31 -0.35
C GLU A 357 2.48 24.01 0.73
N LYS A 358 1.54 24.87 0.32
CA LYS A 358 0.61 25.56 1.22
C LYS A 358 -0.27 24.58 1.96
N PHE A 359 -0.82 23.59 1.28
CA PHE A 359 -1.70 22.59 1.90
C PHE A 359 -0.97 21.76 2.96
N ILE A 360 0.20 21.20 2.61
CA ILE A 360 1.02 20.41 3.53
C ILE A 360 1.46 21.25 4.75
N SER A 361 1.77 22.53 4.55
CA SER A 361 2.14 23.44 5.64
C SER A 361 1.04 23.63 6.70
N ARG A 362 -0.21 23.33 6.36
CA ARG A 362 -1.38 23.46 7.24
C ARG A 362 -1.79 22.13 7.88
N LEU A 363 -1.27 20.99 7.44
CA LEU A 363 -1.56 19.69 8.03
C LEU A 363 -0.89 19.52 9.40
N SER A 364 -1.61 18.98 10.37
CA SER A 364 -1.12 18.65 11.70
C SER A 364 -0.13 17.47 11.66
N LYS A 365 0.57 17.24 12.78
CA LYS A 365 1.48 16.10 12.95
C LYS A 365 0.79 14.75 13.01
N ASP A 366 -0.53 14.75 13.26
CA ASP A 366 -1.35 13.55 13.28
C ASP A 366 -1.60 12.99 11.86
N CYS A 367 -1.45 13.85 10.84
CA CYS A 367 -1.51 13.48 9.44
C CYS A 367 -0.16 12.98 8.92
N GLN A 368 -0.18 11.96 8.07
CA GLN A 368 0.94 11.58 7.21
C GLN A 368 0.66 12.09 5.78
N VAL A 369 1.71 12.38 5.02
CA VAL A 369 1.59 12.87 3.63
C VAL A 369 1.98 11.77 2.66
N MET A 370 1.17 11.54 1.64
CA MET A 370 1.50 10.66 0.52
C MET A 370 1.41 11.40 -0.80
N ALA A 371 2.42 11.23 -1.65
CA ALA A 371 2.50 11.83 -2.98
C ALA A 371 2.76 10.78 -4.06
N ASN A 372 2.23 10.99 -5.26
CA ASN A 372 2.57 10.15 -6.42
C ASN A 372 4.02 10.38 -6.82
N PHE A 373 4.78 9.29 -6.94
CA PHE A 373 6.23 9.35 -7.17
C PHE A 373 6.63 9.92 -8.54
N ASP A 374 5.75 9.76 -9.52
CA ASP A 374 5.99 9.88 -10.95
C ASP A 374 5.05 10.87 -11.66
N THR A 375 4.20 11.58 -10.91
CA THR A 375 3.20 12.52 -11.46
C THR A 375 3.80 13.90 -11.73
N GLY A 376 3.47 14.46 -12.88
CA GLY A 376 3.53 15.91 -13.14
C GLY A 376 4.82 16.42 -13.80
N ASP A 377 5.80 15.56 -14.06
CA ASP A 377 6.95 15.94 -14.89
C ASP A 377 6.60 15.86 -16.38
N ALA A 378 7.05 16.87 -17.12
CA ALA A 378 6.95 16.88 -18.57
C ALA A 378 8.01 15.97 -19.21
N PHE A 379 7.68 15.37 -20.33
CA PHE A 379 8.60 14.60 -21.18
C PHE A 379 8.42 14.99 -22.65
N THR A 380 9.40 14.66 -23.49
CA THR A 380 9.32 14.83 -24.94
C THR A 380 9.65 13.50 -25.62
N ILE A 381 8.82 13.06 -26.58
CA ILE A 381 9.14 11.96 -27.51
C ILE A 381 9.12 12.54 -28.91
N GLU A 382 10.21 12.42 -29.66
CA GLU A 382 10.24 12.81 -31.09
C GLU A 382 9.61 14.19 -31.36
N GLY A 383 9.92 15.17 -30.50
CA GLY A 383 9.40 16.55 -30.58
C GLY A 383 8.01 16.77 -29.95
N VAL A 384 7.28 15.71 -29.61
CA VAL A 384 5.95 15.78 -28.97
C VAL A 384 6.10 15.86 -27.45
N ARG A 385 5.64 16.96 -26.87
CA ARG A 385 5.58 17.15 -25.40
C ARG A 385 4.41 16.38 -24.80
N GLY A 386 4.64 15.78 -23.65
CA GLY A 386 3.62 15.11 -22.84
C GLY A 386 3.90 15.26 -21.35
N MET A 387 2.98 14.78 -20.54
CA MET A 387 3.11 14.73 -19.08
C MET A 387 2.45 13.44 -18.60
N ALA A 388 3.13 12.70 -17.74
CA ALA A 388 2.53 11.54 -17.10
C ALA A 388 1.64 12.03 -15.96
N PHE A 389 0.36 11.70 -16.07
CA PHE A 389 -0.62 12.05 -15.06
C PHE A 389 -0.49 11.10 -13.86
N ASP A 390 -0.68 9.79 -14.05
CA ASP A 390 -0.65 8.82 -12.96
C ASP A 390 0.00 7.49 -13.32
N TYR A 391 0.68 6.90 -12.33
CA TYR A 391 1.06 5.47 -12.29
C TYR A 391 1.87 4.99 -13.49
N SER A 392 2.74 5.85 -14.00
CA SER A 392 3.50 5.64 -15.22
C SER A 392 4.74 4.79 -14.97
N LEU A 393 4.92 3.67 -15.67
CA LEU A 393 6.23 3.00 -15.60
C LEU A 393 7.30 3.78 -16.37
N ARG A 394 6.90 4.52 -17.41
CA ARG A 394 7.84 5.33 -18.17
C ARG A 394 8.50 6.39 -17.29
N CYS A 395 7.70 7.15 -16.53
CA CYS A 395 8.23 8.15 -15.61
C CYS A 395 8.82 7.45 -14.37
N THR A 396 10.15 7.40 -14.32
CA THR A 396 10.86 6.68 -13.25
C THR A 396 10.89 7.44 -11.94
N GLY A 397 10.51 8.73 -11.91
CA GLY A 397 10.56 9.60 -10.73
C GLY A 397 11.97 9.71 -10.11
N PRO A 398 12.10 10.34 -8.92
CA PRO A 398 11.06 11.14 -8.27
C PRO A 398 10.72 12.39 -9.10
N SER A 399 9.44 12.71 -9.25
CA SER A 399 9.03 13.91 -9.99
C SER A 399 9.31 15.21 -9.24
N GLN A 400 9.39 16.34 -9.95
CA GLN A 400 9.54 17.65 -9.32
C GLN A 400 8.40 17.98 -8.34
N PRO A 401 7.11 17.73 -8.66
CA PRO A 401 6.03 17.88 -7.68
C PRO A 401 6.20 17.00 -6.43
N TYR A 402 6.61 15.74 -6.60
CA TYR A 402 6.88 14.84 -5.49
C TYR A 402 7.99 15.37 -4.57
N LEU A 403 9.10 15.87 -5.15
CA LEU A 403 10.22 16.41 -4.39
C LEU A 403 9.85 17.68 -3.62
N LYS A 404 9.01 18.55 -4.18
CA LYS A 404 8.47 19.74 -3.46
C LYS A 404 7.64 19.33 -2.25
N GLN A 405 6.71 18.39 -2.43
CA GLN A 405 5.91 17.86 -1.33
C GLN A 405 6.80 17.21 -0.26
N ARG A 406 7.81 16.44 -0.67
CA ARG A 406 8.78 15.81 0.23
C ARG A 406 9.57 16.85 1.03
N ALA A 407 10.02 17.92 0.39
CA ALA A 407 10.80 18.99 1.03
C ALA A 407 9.99 19.65 2.15
N VAL A 408 8.73 20.01 1.88
CA VAL A 408 7.84 20.64 2.88
C VAL A 408 7.55 19.67 4.02
N ALA A 409 7.21 18.41 3.73
CA ALA A 409 6.98 17.40 4.76
C ALA A 409 8.24 17.17 5.63
N SER A 410 9.43 17.14 5.01
CA SER A 410 10.71 16.98 5.71
C SER A 410 11.03 18.17 6.61
N ALA A 411 10.89 19.40 6.12
CA ALA A 411 11.07 20.62 6.91
C ALA A 411 10.15 20.66 8.13
N ARG A 412 8.97 20.05 7.99
CA ARG A 412 8.01 19.89 9.07
C ARG A 412 8.26 18.68 9.96
N LYS A 413 9.21 17.78 9.68
CA LYS A 413 9.37 16.48 10.38
C LYS A 413 8.08 15.64 10.35
N GLN A 414 7.39 15.63 9.22
CA GLN A 414 6.17 14.86 9.00
C GLN A 414 6.50 13.56 8.25
N THR A 415 5.80 12.47 8.58
CA THR A 415 5.94 11.21 7.86
C THR A 415 5.52 11.38 6.41
N PHE A 416 6.39 10.94 5.50
CA PHE A 416 6.18 11.04 4.07
C PHE A 416 6.22 9.66 3.41
N LEU A 417 5.21 9.42 2.57
CA LEU A 417 4.96 8.16 1.88
C LEU A 417 4.93 8.39 0.37
N ALA A 418 5.24 7.36 -0.40
CA ALA A 418 5.17 7.39 -1.85
C ALA A 418 4.00 6.54 -2.36
N LYS A 419 3.31 7.03 -3.39
CA LYS A 419 2.45 6.20 -4.23
C LYS A 419 3.18 5.83 -5.52
N CYS A 420 3.16 4.55 -5.85
CA CYS A 420 3.67 4.00 -7.11
C CYS A 420 2.82 2.77 -7.50
N GLU A 421 2.82 2.36 -8.76
CA GLU A 421 2.34 1.00 -9.11
C GLU A 421 3.47 -0.02 -9.07
N SER A 422 3.09 -1.29 -8.99
CA SER A 422 3.99 -2.44 -9.08
C SER A 422 3.25 -3.51 -9.88
N GLY A 423 3.85 -3.94 -10.98
CA GLY A 423 3.18 -4.81 -11.94
C GLY A 423 2.49 -4.02 -13.05
N ALA A 424 1.27 -3.55 -12.80
CA ALA A 424 0.37 -2.98 -13.81
C ALA A 424 0.37 -1.43 -13.77
N PRO A 425 1.30 -0.76 -14.46
CA PRO A 425 1.25 0.68 -14.62
C PRO A 425 0.06 1.07 -15.51
N LEU A 426 -0.36 2.34 -15.47
CA LEU A 426 -1.59 2.76 -16.15
C LEU A 426 -1.53 2.55 -17.65
N GLU A 427 -0.35 2.71 -18.26
CA GLU A 427 -0.16 2.53 -19.70
C GLU A 427 -0.35 1.06 -20.14
N TYR A 428 -0.27 0.12 -19.20
CA TYR A 428 -0.32 -1.32 -19.46
C TYR A 428 -1.21 -2.07 -18.45
N CYS A 429 -2.32 -1.47 -18.04
CA CYS A 429 -3.19 -2.04 -17.00
C CYS A 429 -3.89 -3.36 -17.39
N SER A 430 -3.79 -3.76 -18.67
CA SER A 430 -4.22 -5.09 -19.17
C SER A 430 -3.18 -6.20 -18.99
N LEU A 431 -1.94 -5.87 -18.62
CA LEU A 431 -0.86 -6.82 -18.42
C LEU A 431 -0.62 -7.06 -16.92
N ASN A 432 -0.36 -8.31 -16.54
CA ASN A 432 -0.01 -8.66 -15.15
C ASN A 432 1.25 -7.91 -14.66
N TYR A 433 2.23 -7.75 -15.54
CA TYR A 433 3.31 -6.79 -15.36
C TYR A 433 4.05 -6.49 -16.68
N VAL A 434 4.72 -5.33 -16.72
CA VAL A 434 5.66 -4.98 -17.79
C VAL A 434 7.08 -5.48 -17.42
N PRO A 435 7.75 -6.27 -18.27
CA PRO A 435 9.05 -6.90 -17.97
C PRO A 435 10.26 -5.94 -18.04
N ALA A 436 10.07 -4.65 -17.78
CA ALA A 436 11.14 -3.65 -17.66
C ALA A 436 11.72 -3.64 -16.22
N MET A 437 12.25 -4.77 -15.76
CA MET A 437 12.57 -4.98 -14.34
C MET A 437 13.70 -4.09 -13.80
N THR A 438 14.66 -3.67 -14.65
CA THR A 438 15.67 -2.69 -14.23
C THR A 438 15.06 -1.32 -13.99
N ARG A 439 13.99 -0.96 -14.73
CA ARG A 439 13.22 0.27 -14.51
C ARG A 439 12.46 0.21 -13.19
N TRP A 440 11.77 -0.90 -12.92
CA TRP A 440 11.09 -1.13 -11.64
C TRP A 440 12.06 -1.01 -10.46
N MET A 441 13.24 -1.64 -10.54
CA MET A 441 14.26 -1.54 -9.49
C MET A 441 14.68 -0.09 -9.24
N ARG A 442 15.01 0.68 -10.29
CA ARG A 442 15.37 2.11 -10.16
C ARG A 442 14.27 2.90 -9.45
N LYS A 443 13.01 2.63 -9.78
CA LYS A 443 11.85 3.30 -9.17
C LYS A 443 11.71 2.95 -7.69
N PHE A 444 11.83 1.68 -7.32
CA PHE A 444 11.73 1.24 -5.94
C PHE A 444 12.91 1.71 -5.07
N GLU A 445 14.11 1.80 -5.64
CA GLU A 445 15.26 2.42 -4.97
C GLU A 445 15.04 3.91 -4.70
N GLY A 446 14.57 4.67 -5.71
CA GLY A 446 14.25 6.09 -5.53
C GLY A 446 13.16 6.33 -4.49
N ILE A 447 12.17 5.43 -4.40
CA ILE A 447 11.16 5.47 -3.35
C ILE A 447 11.76 5.21 -1.97
N ARG A 448 12.59 4.15 -1.82
CA ARG A 448 13.23 3.80 -0.54
C ARG A 448 14.13 4.90 0.01
N THR A 449 14.77 5.68 -0.85
CA THR A 449 15.67 6.77 -0.44
C THR A 449 14.92 8.06 -0.13
N THR A 450 13.66 8.20 -0.55
CA THR A 450 12.90 9.44 -0.41
C THR A 450 11.67 9.33 0.48
N ALA A 451 11.16 8.13 0.78
CA ALA A 451 9.96 7.89 1.57
C ALA A 451 10.16 6.82 2.65
N SER A 452 9.32 6.88 3.68
CA SER A 452 9.32 5.94 4.82
C SER A 452 8.36 4.76 4.65
N GLY A 453 7.40 4.90 3.74
CA GLY A 453 6.41 3.89 3.39
C GLY A 453 5.86 4.15 1.99
N ALA A 454 5.19 3.15 1.42
CA ALA A 454 4.66 3.24 0.09
C ALA A 454 3.38 2.43 -0.12
N LEU A 455 2.54 2.93 -1.02
CA LEU A 455 1.44 2.19 -1.62
C LEU A 455 1.86 1.79 -3.03
N TYR A 456 2.08 0.49 -3.24
CA TYR A 456 2.61 -0.06 -4.49
C TYR A 456 1.54 -0.57 -5.44
N ASN A 457 0.28 -0.64 -5.03
CA ASN A 457 -0.77 -1.11 -5.91
C ASN A 457 -2.10 -0.48 -5.53
N TRP A 458 -2.70 0.26 -6.46
CA TRP A 458 -3.96 0.96 -6.21
C TRP A 458 -5.14 -0.01 -6.19
N LYS A 459 -5.67 -0.36 -7.36
CA LYS A 459 -6.66 -1.43 -7.53
C LYS A 459 -6.47 -2.20 -8.83
N PHE A 460 -5.53 -1.78 -9.67
CA PHE A 460 -5.27 -2.38 -10.97
C PHE A 460 -4.67 -3.76 -10.77
N LEU A 461 -5.45 -4.79 -11.12
CA LEU A 461 -5.16 -6.23 -10.99
C LEU A 461 -4.89 -6.76 -9.57
N GLY A 462 -4.59 -5.90 -8.60
CA GLY A 462 -4.20 -6.28 -7.24
C GLY A 462 -2.88 -7.08 -7.19
N TYR A 463 -2.51 -7.53 -5.99
CA TYR A 463 -1.38 -8.42 -5.80
C TYR A 463 -1.68 -9.82 -6.33
N ASN A 464 -1.11 -10.16 -7.48
CA ASN A 464 -1.34 -11.44 -8.16
C ASN A 464 -0.09 -12.34 -8.18
N GLY A 465 0.95 -11.96 -7.44
CA GLY A 465 2.22 -12.69 -7.36
C GLY A 465 3.18 -12.40 -8.53
N GLY A 466 2.97 -11.34 -9.29
CA GLY A 466 3.87 -10.94 -10.38
C GLY A 466 5.27 -10.56 -9.90
N LEU A 467 6.28 -10.79 -10.75
CA LEU A 467 7.69 -10.57 -10.40
C LEU A 467 7.99 -9.12 -9.99
N ALA A 468 7.38 -8.13 -10.65
CA ALA A 468 7.53 -6.71 -10.29
C ALA A 468 6.90 -6.38 -8.93
N GLN A 469 5.78 -7.03 -8.58
CA GLN A 469 5.12 -6.86 -7.29
C GLN A 469 5.92 -7.50 -6.15
N GLU A 470 6.50 -8.67 -6.38
CA GLU A 470 7.40 -9.29 -5.42
C GLU A 470 8.70 -8.48 -5.26
N LEU A 471 9.25 -7.95 -6.36
CA LEU A 471 10.40 -7.05 -6.30
C LEU A 471 10.12 -5.80 -5.45
N ALA A 472 8.93 -5.21 -5.55
CA ALA A 472 8.51 -4.06 -4.74
C ALA A 472 8.48 -4.40 -3.25
N GLY A 473 7.85 -5.52 -2.88
CA GLY A 473 7.77 -5.96 -1.49
C GLY A 473 9.13 -6.35 -0.90
N LEU A 474 9.99 -7.04 -1.66
CA LEU A 474 11.34 -7.41 -1.21
C LEU A 474 12.24 -6.18 -1.04
N SER A 475 12.19 -5.23 -1.98
CA SER A 475 12.86 -3.93 -1.85
C SER A 475 12.37 -3.19 -0.59
N SER A 476 11.06 -3.20 -0.33
CA SER A 476 10.46 -2.60 0.86
C SER A 476 10.87 -3.28 2.16
N SER A 477 11.26 -4.55 2.12
CA SER A 477 11.71 -5.31 3.29
C SER A 477 13.15 -4.98 3.74
N GLY A 478 13.87 -4.16 2.96
CA GLY A 478 15.26 -3.77 3.24
C GLY A 478 16.30 -4.50 2.39
N GLU A 479 15.91 -5.30 1.40
CA GLU A 479 16.86 -5.92 0.47
C GLU A 479 17.50 -4.85 -0.44
N ASP A 480 18.78 -5.05 -0.78
CA ASP A 480 19.56 -4.13 -1.61
C ASP A 480 19.31 -4.32 -3.12
N ALA A 481 19.97 -3.50 -3.94
CA ALA A 481 19.91 -3.52 -5.41
C ALA A 481 20.20 -4.90 -6.05
N SER A 482 20.97 -5.75 -5.36
CA SER A 482 21.30 -7.09 -5.86
C SER A 482 20.08 -8.02 -5.91
N ILE A 483 18.98 -7.65 -5.24
CA ILE A 483 17.75 -8.43 -5.18
C ILE A 483 17.21 -8.78 -6.57
N LEU A 484 17.33 -7.86 -7.54
CA LEU A 484 16.89 -8.11 -8.92
C LEU A 484 17.67 -9.26 -9.57
N LYS A 485 19.00 -9.30 -9.40
CA LYS A 485 19.84 -10.39 -9.91
C LYS A 485 19.56 -11.71 -9.18
N ARG A 486 19.25 -11.66 -7.89
CA ARG A 486 18.91 -12.84 -7.09
C ARG A 486 17.54 -13.41 -7.50
N LEU A 487 16.56 -12.56 -7.78
CA LEU A 487 15.28 -12.96 -8.36
C LEU A 487 15.45 -13.56 -9.76
N ALA A 488 16.25 -12.94 -10.63
CA ALA A 488 16.61 -13.51 -11.93
C ALA A 488 17.19 -14.93 -11.79
N ALA A 489 18.13 -15.13 -10.86
CA ALA A 489 18.74 -16.43 -10.61
C ALA A 489 17.74 -17.45 -10.08
N ARG A 490 16.80 -17.02 -9.22
CA ARG A 490 15.76 -17.89 -8.64
C ARG A 490 14.80 -18.41 -9.71
N GLU A 491 14.27 -17.49 -10.51
CA GLU A 491 13.25 -17.78 -11.52
C GLU A 491 13.82 -18.47 -12.76
N PHE A 492 14.97 -17.99 -13.27
CA PHE A 492 15.50 -18.39 -14.57
C PHE A 492 16.83 -19.14 -14.51
N GLY A 493 17.36 -19.38 -13.30
CA GLY A 493 18.63 -20.07 -13.08
C GLY A 493 19.86 -19.17 -13.18
N SER A 494 20.88 -19.48 -12.38
CA SER A 494 22.08 -18.63 -12.24
C SER A 494 22.85 -18.43 -13.55
N ALA A 495 22.82 -19.40 -14.47
CA ALA A 495 23.50 -19.32 -15.77
C ALA A 495 22.88 -18.27 -16.71
N ASN A 496 21.58 -17.98 -16.55
CA ASN A 496 20.84 -17.09 -17.45
C ASN A 496 20.77 -15.64 -16.97
N VAL A 497 21.27 -15.34 -15.76
CA VAL A 497 21.15 -14.01 -15.14
C VAL A 497 21.71 -12.92 -16.04
N SER A 498 22.91 -13.10 -16.61
CA SER A 498 23.53 -12.08 -17.45
C SER A 498 22.71 -11.78 -18.71
N ALA A 499 22.14 -12.81 -19.36
CA ALA A 499 21.29 -12.62 -20.54
C ALA A 499 19.97 -11.94 -20.18
N LEU A 500 19.33 -12.38 -19.09
CA LEU A 500 18.07 -11.82 -18.62
C LEU A 500 18.20 -10.36 -18.19
N MET A 501 19.29 -10.00 -17.51
CA MET A 501 19.58 -8.62 -17.12
C MET A 501 19.78 -7.71 -18.34
N ARG A 502 20.33 -8.22 -19.44
CA ARG A 502 20.40 -7.48 -20.72
C ARG A 502 19.01 -7.29 -21.31
N ALA A 503 18.22 -8.36 -21.42
CA ALA A 503 16.86 -8.29 -21.93
C ALA A 503 15.97 -7.32 -21.14
N TRP A 504 16.00 -7.37 -19.80
CA TRP A 504 15.27 -6.42 -18.96
C TRP A 504 15.73 -4.98 -19.13
N ARG A 505 17.02 -4.76 -19.40
CA ARG A 505 17.54 -3.43 -19.74
C ARG A 505 17.10 -2.97 -21.13
N ASP A 506 16.90 -3.89 -22.07
CA ASP A 506 16.39 -3.56 -23.40
C ASP A 506 14.92 -3.15 -23.32
N PHE A 507 14.09 -3.88 -22.56
CA PHE A 507 12.72 -3.47 -22.25
C PHE A 507 12.66 -2.14 -21.52
N ASP A 508 13.56 -1.92 -20.55
CA ASP A 508 13.70 -0.64 -19.86
C ASP A 508 13.98 0.51 -20.85
N ARG A 509 14.93 0.36 -21.78
CA ARG A 509 15.19 1.40 -22.80
C ARG A 509 14.00 1.61 -23.74
N ALA A 510 13.31 0.54 -24.12
CA ALA A 510 12.12 0.64 -24.98
C ALA A 510 11.00 1.49 -24.35
N MET A 511 10.88 1.52 -23.02
CA MET A 511 9.88 2.35 -22.32
C MET A 511 10.04 3.85 -22.58
N ASP A 512 11.23 4.34 -22.89
CA ASP A 512 11.45 5.77 -23.19
C ASP A 512 10.82 6.20 -24.52
N HIS A 513 10.57 5.24 -25.40
CA HIS A 513 9.94 5.44 -26.71
C HIS A 513 8.44 5.11 -26.70
N HIS A 514 7.86 4.69 -25.57
CA HIS A 514 6.45 4.33 -25.51
C HIS A 514 5.55 5.59 -25.64
N PRO A 515 4.72 5.69 -26.70
CA PRO A 515 3.89 6.86 -26.94
C PRO A 515 2.59 6.78 -26.14
N PHE A 516 2.65 7.15 -24.86
CA PHE A 516 1.47 7.27 -24.03
C PHE A 516 1.18 8.74 -23.69
N SER A 517 -0.03 9.22 -23.96
CA SER A 517 -0.56 10.47 -23.43
C SER A 517 -2.00 10.28 -22.95
N GLY A 518 -2.33 10.82 -21.77
CA GLY A 518 -3.67 10.67 -21.15
C GLY A 518 -4.88 11.07 -22.04
N PRO A 519 -4.78 12.03 -22.98
CA PRO A 519 -5.89 12.36 -23.89
C PRO A 519 -6.21 11.27 -24.92
N SER A 520 -5.24 10.44 -25.33
CA SER A 520 -5.44 9.37 -26.31
C SER A 520 -5.93 8.06 -25.67
N ALA A 521 -5.95 7.96 -24.34
CA ALA A 521 -6.35 6.79 -23.60
C ALA A 521 -7.54 7.07 -22.68
N GLY A 522 -8.73 7.32 -23.23
CA GLY A 522 -10.01 7.28 -22.47
C GLY A 522 -10.35 5.89 -21.89
N TYR A 523 -9.34 5.16 -21.40
CA TYR A 523 -9.27 3.80 -20.87
C TYR A 523 -9.47 2.65 -21.88
N PHE A 524 -9.01 2.85 -23.12
CA PHE A 524 -9.02 1.94 -24.29
C PHE A 524 -10.38 1.78 -25.00
N LYS A 525 -10.41 2.12 -26.29
CA LYS A 525 -11.44 1.68 -27.25
C LYS A 525 -10.75 1.02 -28.44
N GLY A 526 -10.97 -0.28 -28.62
CA GLY A 526 -10.47 -1.08 -29.76
C GLY A 526 -10.25 -2.56 -29.39
N PRO A 527 -10.27 -3.50 -30.37
CA PRO A 527 -10.00 -4.91 -30.10
C PRO A 527 -8.51 -5.14 -29.77
N PHE A 528 -8.25 -5.95 -28.75
CA PHE A 528 -6.94 -6.58 -28.55
C PHE A 528 -6.87 -7.82 -29.44
N PHE A 529 -5.82 -7.94 -30.26
CA PHE A 529 -5.51 -9.17 -31.00
C PHE A 529 -4.89 -10.22 -30.10
#